data_AF-I1REG9-F1
#
_entry.id   AF-I1REG9-F1
#
_cell.length_a   1.000
_cell.length_b   1.000
_cell.length_c   1.000
_cell.angle_alpha   90.00
_cell.angle_beta   90.00
_cell.angle_gamma   90.00
#
_symmetry.space_group_name_H-M   'P 1'
#
loop_
_entity.id
_entity.type
_entity.pdbx_description
1 polymer ?
#
loop_
_entity_poly.entity_id
_entity_poly.type
_entity_poly.pdbx_seq_one_letter_code
_entity_poly.pdbx_strand_id
1 'polypeptide(L)'
;MYINSPGGSVTSGMAIYDTMTYIKSPVSTVCIGGAASMAAILLAGGEAGKRFSLPHSSIMIHQPLGGTRGQASDIMIYANQIQKTREQSNKIMQYHLNKAKGHDKYSLEEINDLMERDKYLTPEEALDLGVIDEILTKRPETESEKKEGQSDAPKAS
;
A
#
# COMPACT_ATOMS: atom_id res chain seq x y z
N MET A 1 7.30 -1.62 8.42
CA MET A 1 6.88 -0.21 8.27
C MET A 1 5.41 -0.13 8.62
N TYR A 2 5.07 0.56 9.71
CA TYR A 2 3.67 0.82 10.08
C TYR A 2 3.20 2.12 9.42
N ILE A 3 2.02 2.11 8.81
CA ILE A 3 1.50 3.22 8.01
C ILE A 3 0.14 3.64 8.54
N ASN A 4 0.05 4.90 8.97
CA ASN A 4 -1.18 5.63 9.21
C ASN A 4 -1.05 7.02 8.57
N SER A 5 -1.52 7.19 7.34
CA SER A 5 -1.30 8.44 6.60
C SER A 5 -2.40 8.69 5.55
N PRO A 6 -2.88 9.94 5.43
CA PRO A 6 -3.80 10.35 4.38
C PRO A 6 -3.10 10.56 3.02
N GLY A 7 -1.78 10.33 2.93
CA GLY A 7 -0.96 10.63 1.77
C GLY A 7 -0.23 11.97 1.93
N GLY A 8 0.05 12.64 0.80
CA GLY A 8 0.76 13.92 0.80
C GLY A 8 1.57 14.14 -0.48
N SER A 9 2.76 14.74 -0.32
CA SER A 9 3.66 15.04 -1.44
C SER A 9 4.05 13.77 -2.21
N VAL A 10 3.77 13.76 -3.52
CA VAL A 10 4.08 12.63 -4.40
C VAL A 10 5.59 12.41 -4.51
N THR A 11 6.37 13.47 -4.67
CA THR A 11 7.83 13.35 -4.79
C THR A 11 8.46 12.82 -3.51
N SER A 12 7.99 13.26 -2.35
CA SER A 12 8.45 12.75 -1.05
C SER A 12 8.07 11.28 -0.85
N GLY A 13 6.86 10.90 -1.23
CA GLY A 13 6.42 9.51 -1.19
C GLY A 13 7.23 8.62 -2.14
N MET A 14 7.54 9.10 -3.35
CA MET A 14 8.38 8.34 -4.30
C MET A 14 9.81 8.16 -3.79
N ALA A 15 10.39 9.13 -3.09
CA ALA A 15 11.69 8.96 -2.45
C ALA A 15 11.68 7.84 -1.38
N ILE A 16 10.58 7.72 -0.61
CA ILE A 16 10.41 6.62 0.35
C ILE A 16 10.26 5.29 -0.40
N TYR A 17 9.43 5.25 -1.44
CA TYR A 17 9.23 4.06 -2.26
C TYR A 17 10.54 3.55 -2.90
N ASP A 18 11.32 4.45 -3.50
CA ASP A 18 12.62 4.12 -4.07
C ASP A 18 13.56 3.57 -3.00
N THR A 19 13.56 4.17 -1.81
CA THR A 19 14.37 3.65 -0.69
C THR A 19 13.92 2.25 -0.28
N MET A 20 12.61 2.01 -0.18
CA MET A 20 12.06 0.69 0.18
C MET A 20 12.48 -0.41 -0.80
N THR A 21 12.53 -0.09 -2.09
CA THR A 21 12.86 -1.04 -3.17
C THR A 21 14.35 -1.13 -3.49
N TYR A 22 15.13 -0.11 -3.13
CA TYR A 22 16.58 -0.06 -3.34
C TYR A 22 17.37 -0.84 -2.29
N ILE A 23 16.93 -0.83 -1.04
CA ILE A 23 17.65 -1.50 0.04
C ILE A 23 17.55 -3.03 -0.07
N LYS A 24 18.56 -3.73 0.45
CA LYS A 24 18.59 -5.21 0.42
C LYS A 24 17.56 -5.87 1.33
N SER A 25 17.17 -5.21 2.42
CA SER A 25 16.28 -5.78 3.42
C SER A 25 14.84 -5.71 2.93
N PRO A 26 14.09 -6.83 2.90
CA PRO A 26 12.69 -6.82 2.48
C PRO A 26 11.86 -5.97 3.44
N VAL A 27 11.12 -5.00 2.90
CA VAL A 27 10.29 -4.09 3.69
C VAL A 27 8.89 -4.68 3.85
N SER A 28 8.54 -5.07 5.07
CA SER A 28 7.14 -5.38 5.41
C SER A 28 6.37 -4.08 5.66
N THR A 29 5.13 -4.01 5.18
CA THR A 29 4.23 -2.86 5.37
C THR A 29 2.98 -3.29 6.14
N VAL A 30 2.49 -2.44 7.04
CA VAL A 30 1.28 -2.71 7.83
C VAL A 30 0.43 -1.46 7.90
N CYS A 31 -0.80 -1.50 7.38
CA CYS A 31 -1.76 -0.42 7.51
C CYS A 31 -2.43 -0.46 8.88
N ILE A 32 -2.26 0.62 9.64
CA ILE A 32 -2.84 0.81 10.98
C ILE A 32 -3.73 2.07 11.00
N GLY A 33 -5.03 1.90 10.76
CA GLY A 33 -5.99 3.00 10.71
C GLY A 33 -6.26 3.48 9.28
N GLY A 34 -5.28 4.09 8.60
CA GLY A 34 -5.48 4.61 7.25
C GLY A 34 -4.25 4.59 6.34
N ALA A 35 -4.42 4.23 5.07
CA ALA A 35 -3.41 4.41 4.03
C ALA A 35 -4.06 4.93 2.75
N ALA A 36 -4.02 6.25 2.56
CA ALA A 36 -4.64 6.91 1.41
C ALA A 36 -3.61 7.52 0.44
N SER A 37 -3.96 7.59 -0.84
CA SER A 37 -3.14 8.24 -1.88
C SER A 37 -1.72 7.64 -1.92
N MET A 38 -0.67 8.46 -1.80
CA MET A 38 0.71 7.99 -1.72
C MET A 38 0.97 6.96 -0.62
N ALA A 39 0.24 7.00 0.50
CA ALA A 39 0.40 5.99 1.55
C ALA A 39 -0.11 4.61 1.12
N ALA A 40 -1.14 4.55 0.25
CA ALA A 40 -1.60 3.29 -0.34
C ALA A 40 -0.57 2.72 -1.32
N ILE A 41 0.12 3.57 -2.10
CA ILE A 41 1.24 3.15 -2.97
C ILE A 41 2.38 2.58 -2.12
N LEU A 42 2.74 3.25 -1.02
CA LEU A 42 3.76 2.74 -0.09
C LEU A 42 3.33 1.42 0.55
N LEU A 43 2.07 1.28 0.95
CA LEU A 43 1.52 0.04 1.47
C LEU A 43 1.67 -1.11 0.46
N ALA A 44 1.23 -0.89 -0.77
CA ALA A 44 1.34 -1.86 -1.86
C ALA A 44 2.79 -2.16 -2.25
N GLY A 45 3.69 -1.19 -2.09
CA GLY A 45 5.11 -1.26 -2.44
C GLY A 45 6.00 -2.03 -1.46
N GLY A 46 5.43 -2.59 -0.38
CA GLY A 46 6.15 -3.55 0.45
C GLY A 46 6.51 -4.83 -0.30
N GLU A 47 7.37 -5.65 0.31
CA GLU A 47 7.73 -6.96 -0.23
C GLU A 47 6.48 -7.84 -0.36
N ALA A 48 6.32 -8.53 -1.50
CA ALA A 48 5.18 -9.40 -1.74
C ALA A 48 5.10 -10.53 -0.69
N GLY A 49 3.89 -10.81 -0.20
CA GLY A 49 3.67 -11.72 0.92
C GLY A 49 3.98 -11.11 2.31
N LYS A 50 4.32 -9.82 2.39
CA LYS A 50 4.64 -9.11 3.65
C LYS A 50 3.93 -7.77 3.79
N ARG A 51 2.81 -7.59 3.10
CA ARG A 51 1.98 -6.38 3.14
C ARG A 51 0.69 -6.70 3.90
N PHE A 52 0.42 -5.94 4.94
CA PHE A 52 -0.61 -6.30 5.92
C PHE A 52 -1.56 -5.14 6.20
N SER A 53 -2.74 -5.45 6.70
CA SER A 53 -3.67 -4.46 7.25
C SER A 53 -4.33 -4.97 8.53
N LEU A 54 -4.70 -4.04 9.41
CA LEU A 54 -5.62 -4.35 10.51
C LEU A 54 -7.09 -4.34 10.03
N PRO A 55 -8.01 -5.00 10.75
CA PRO A 55 -9.39 -5.26 10.28
C PRO A 55 -10.27 -4.01 10.14
N HIS A 56 -9.89 -2.89 10.73
CA HIS A 56 -10.66 -1.64 10.69
C HIS A 56 -9.94 -0.51 9.96
N SER A 57 -8.84 -0.83 9.29
CA SER A 57 -8.12 0.15 8.49
C SER A 57 -8.90 0.52 7.23
N SER A 58 -8.77 1.75 6.76
CA SER A 58 -9.27 2.19 5.46
C SER A 58 -8.12 2.47 4.50
N ILE A 59 -8.20 1.91 3.30
CA ILE A 59 -7.22 2.15 2.23
C ILE A 59 -7.91 2.97 1.15
N MET A 60 -7.26 3.99 0.62
CA MET A 60 -7.81 4.78 -0.48
C MET A 60 -6.79 4.95 -1.59
N ILE A 61 -7.17 4.61 -2.81
CA ILE A 61 -6.36 4.80 -4.01
C ILE A 61 -7.02 5.84 -4.91
N HIS A 62 -6.19 6.68 -5.52
CA HIS A 62 -6.61 7.64 -6.54
C HIS A 62 -5.41 8.11 -7.36
N GLN A 63 -5.68 8.87 -8.42
CA GLN A 63 -4.66 9.55 -9.20
C GLN A 63 -4.01 10.69 -8.40
N PRO A 64 -2.76 11.06 -8.73
CA PRO A 64 -2.12 12.24 -8.16
C PRO A 64 -2.95 13.51 -8.37
N LEU A 65 -3.03 14.34 -7.33
CA LEU A 65 -3.67 15.65 -7.40
C LEU A 65 -2.61 16.75 -7.62
N GLY A 66 -2.98 17.77 -8.39
CA GLY A 66 -2.16 18.97 -8.54
C GLY A 66 -2.91 20.08 -9.25
N GLY A 67 -2.29 21.26 -9.30
CA GLY A 67 -2.85 22.45 -9.93
C GLY A 67 -1.81 23.53 -10.11
N THR A 68 -1.94 24.32 -11.18
CA THR A 68 -1.05 25.45 -11.45
C THR A 68 -1.85 26.62 -12.03
N ARG A 69 -1.24 27.80 -12.05
CA ARG A 69 -1.74 29.03 -12.69
C ARG A 69 -0.56 29.75 -13.31
N GLY A 70 -0.74 30.43 -14.44
CA GLY A 70 0.35 31.14 -15.10
C GLY A 70 0.13 31.30 -16.59
N GLN A 71 1.21 31.49 -17.34
CA GLN A 71 1.16 31.52 -18.80
C GLN A 71 0.69 30.18 -19.35
N ALA A 72 0.11 30.19 -20.55
CA ALA A 72 -0.35 28.97 -21.21
C ALA A 72 0.78 27.93 -21.33
N SER A 73 2.02 28.36 -21.61
CA SER A 73 3.20 27.49 -21.63
C SER A 73 3.46 26.80 -20.29
N ASP A 74 3.39 27.54 -19.18
CA ASP A 74 3.64 27.00 -17.83
C ASP A 74 2.55 26.01 -17.42
N ILE A 75 1.29 26.31 -17.76
CA ILE A 75 0.16 25.41 -17.56
C ILE A 75 0.39 24.10 -18.31
N MET A 76 0.81 24.16 -19.57
CA MET A 76 1.08 22.96 -20.39
C MET A 76 2.27 22.15 -19.86
N ILE A 77 3.35 22.80 -19.42
CA ILE A 77 4.51 22.12 -18.82
C ILE A 77 4.07 21.33 -17.57
N TYR A 78 3.30 21.97 -16.70
CA TYR A 78 2.85 21.36 -15.46
C TYR A 78 1.84 20.23 -15.70
N ALA A 79 0.89 20.42 -16.62
CA ALA A 79 -0.07 19.38 -17.01
C ALA A 79 0.65 18.13 -17.53
N ASN A 80 1.65 18.30 -18.40
CA ASN A 80 2.48 17.20 -18.89
C ASN A 80 3.26 16.50 -17.77
N GLN A 81 3.74 17.25 -16.77
CA GLN A 81 4.44 16.67 -15.63
C GLN A 81 3.50 15.84 -14.75
N ILE A 82 2.30 16.35 -14.45
CA ILE A 82 1.27 15.60 -13.71
C ILE A 82 0.89 14.32 -14.44
N GLN A 83 0.71 14.39 -15.76
CA GLN A 83 0.37 13.22 -16.57
C GLN A 83 1.45 12.13 -16.45
N LYS A 84 2.74 12.50 -16.54
CA LYS A 84 3.85 11.56 -16.34
C LYS A 84 3.86 10.96 -14.94
N THR A 85 3.62 11.78 -13.91
CA THR A 85 3.56 11.30 -12.53
C THR A 85 2.41 10.32 -12.32
N ARG A 86 1.23 10.59 -12.88
CA ARG A 86 0.09 9.67 -12.89
C ARG A 86 0.44 8.34 -13.54
N GLU A 87 1.04 8.36 -14.73
CA GLU A 87 1.45 7.14 -15.44
C GLU A 87 2.46 6.31 -14.63
N GLN A 88 3.41 6.96 -13.97
CA GLN A 88 4.39 6.30 -13.10
C GLN A 88 3.71 5.66 -11.88
N SER A 89 2.85 6.38 -11.17
CA SER A 89 2.09 5.87 -10.03
C SER A 89 1.24 4.64 -10.42
N ASN A 90 0.56 4.70 -11.57
CA ASN A 90 -0.29 3.61 -12.03
C ASN A 90 0.53 2.38 -12.43
N LYS A 91 1.69 2.55 -13.06
CA LYS A 91 2.62 1.45 -13.35
C LYS A 91 3.15 0.78 -12.08
N ILE A 92 3.48 1.56 -11.04
CA ILE A 92 3.92 1.04 -9.74
C ILE A 92 2.80 0.19 -9.13
N MET A 93 1.58 0.72 -9.09
CA MET A 93 0.43 -0.02 -8.57
C MET A 93 0.18 -1.31 -9.37
N GLN A 94 0.16 -1.23 -10.71
CA GLN A 94 0.01 -2.42 -11.57
C GLN A 94 1.03 -3.51 -11.21
N TYR A 95 2.31 -3.12 -11.12
CA TYR A 95 3.39 -4.05 -10.79
C TYR A 95 3.14 -4.78 -9.47
N HIS A 96 2.85 -4.04 -8.40
CA HIS A 96 2.69 -4.64 -7.06
C HIS A 96 1.41 -5.45 -6.93
N LEU A 97 0.31 -5.02 -7.54
CA LEU A 97 -0.96 -5.75 -7.52
C LEU A 97 -0.83 -7.08 -8.28
N ASN A 98 -0.21 -7.09 -9.46
CA ASN A 98 0.04 -8.34 -10.19
C ASN A 98 1.02 -9.25 -9.44
N LYS A 99 2.06 -8.67 -8.85
CA LYS A 99 3.05 -9.45 -8.09
C LYS A 99 2.43 -10.12 -6.87
N ALA A 100 1.48 -9.47 -6.20
CA ALA A 100 0.67 -10.06 -5.14
C ALA A 100 -0.10 -11.31 -5.60
N LYS A 101 -0.64 -11.27 -6.82
CA LYS A 101 -1.42 -12.37 -7.41
C LYS A 101 -0.55 -13.47 -8.02
N GLY A 102 0.75 -13.23 -8.18
CA GLY A 102 1.69 -14.17 -8.79
C GLY A 102 1.50 -14.36 -10.31
N HIS A 103 0.68 -13.52 -10.95
CA HIS A 103 0.44 -13.51 -12.40
C HIS A 103 -0.06 -12.12 -12.85
N ASP A 104 0.00 -11.84 -14.15
CA ASP A 104 -0.49 -10.59 -14.73
C ASP A 104 -2.02 -10.55 -14.75
N LYS A 105 -2.62 -10.18 -13.62
CA LYS A 105 -4.07 -10.11 -13.44
C LYS A 105 -4.67 -8.82 -14.01
N TYR A 106 -3.96 -7.71 -13.88
CA TYR A 106 -4.41 -6.37 -14.25
C TYR A 106 -3.55 -5.76 -15.36
N SER A 107 -4.23 -5.29 -16.40
CA SER A 107 -3.67 -4.41 -17.43
C SER A 107 -3.48 -2.97 -16.90
N LEU A 108 -2.69 -2.16 -17.60
CA LEU A 108 -2.49 -0.76 -17.22
C LEU A 108 -3.78 0.05 -17.38
N GLU A 109 -4.62 -0.31 -18.35
CA GLU A 109 -5.93 0.32 -18.58
C GLU A 109 -6.86 0.07 -17.39
N GLU A 110 -6.97 -1.17 -16.91
CA GLU A 110 -7.76 -1.49 -15.71
C GLU A 110 -7.26 -0.74 -14.47
N ILE A 111 -5.94 -0.55 -14.31
CA ILE A 111 -5.39 0.22 -13.20
C ILE A 111 -5.66 1.72 -13.35
N ASN A 112 -5.62 2.25 -14.57
CA ASN A 112 -6.00 3.64 -14.82
C ASN A 112 -7.44 3.92 -14.38
N ASP A 113 -8.37 3.04 -14.75
CA ASP A 113 -9.78 3.16 -14.35
C ASP A 113 -9.96 2.97 -12.84
N LEU A 114 -9.23 2.01 -12.26
CA LEU A 114 -9.26 1.72 -10.83
C LEU A 114 -8.84 2.94 -9.98
N MET A 115 -7.89 3.74 -10.48
CA MET A 115 -7.33 4.90 -9.77
C MET A 115 -7.90 6.24 -10.23
N GLU A 116 -8.80 6.29 -11.21
CA GLU A 116 -9.28 7.56 -11.78
C GLU A 116 -9.98 8.45 -10.75
N ARG A 117 -10.71 7.86 -9.81
CA ARG A 117 -11.42 8.57 -8.73
C ARG A 117 -11.01 8.02 -7.38
N ASP A 118 -11.35 8.77 -6.34
CA ASP A 118 -11.21 8.30 -4.96
C ASP A 118 -11.96 6.98 -4.80
N LYS A 119 -11.20 5.92 -4.57
CA LYS A 119 -11.72 4.58 -4.28
C LYS A 119 -11.27 4.16 -2.90
N TYR A 120 -12.22 4.15 -1.97
CA TYR A 120 -12.02 3.63 -0.62
C TYR A 120 -12.23 2.12 -0.64
N LEU A 121 -11.36 1.41 0.06
CA LEU A 121 -11.29 -0.04 0.13
C LEU A 121 -11.33 -0.45 1.60
N THR A 122 -12.13 -1.46 1.92
CA THR A 122 -11.96 -2.22 3.16
C THR A 122 -10.68 -3.06 3.10
N PRO A 123 -10.19 -3.59 4.23
CA PRO A 123 -9.06 -4.51 4.23
C PRO A 123 -9.30 -5.74 3.35
N GLU A 124 -10.53 -6.26 3.30
CA GLU A 124 -10.93 -7.39 2.45
C GLU A 124 -10.85 -7.03 0.97
N GLU A 125 -11.40 -5.88 0.57
CA GLU A 125 -11.32 -5.41 -0.81
C GLU A 125 -9.87 -5.13 -1.24
N ALA A 126 -9.06 -4.59 -0.32
CA ALA A 126 -7.64 -4.37 -0.56
C ALA A 126 -6.85 -5.67 -0.73
N LEU A 127 -7.20 -6.72 0.04
CA LEU A 127 -6.65 -8.07 -0.10
C LEU A 127 -7.05 -8.69 -1.45
N ASP A 128 -8.32 -8.57 -1.82
CA ASP A 128 -8.87 -9.08 -3.07
C ASP A 128 -8.23 -8.38 -4.29
N LEU A 129 -7.95 -7.09 -4.21
CA LEU A 129 -7.21 -6.36 -5.25
C LEU A 129 -5.70 -6.66 -5.26
N GLY A 130 -5.14 -7.15 -4.15
CA GLY A 130 -3.70 -7.39 -4.00
C GLY A 130 -2.89 -6.16 -3.59
N VAL A 131 -3.53 -5.16 -2.97
CA VAL A 131 -2.86 -4.05 -2.28
C VAL A 131 -2.15 -4.53 -1.02
N ILE A 132 -2.75 -5.51 -0.33
CA ILE A 132 -2.17 -6.22 0.81
C ILE A 132 -2.19 -7.73 0.56
N ASP A 133 -1.47 -8.48 1.38
CA ASP A 133 -1.36 -9.94 1.33
C ASP A 133 -2.13 -10.65 2.46
N GLU A 134 -2.31 -9.99 3.61
CA GLU A 134 -3.02 -10.59 4.76
C GLU A 134 -3.63 -9.53 5.70
N ILE A 135 -4.75 -9.89 6.34
CA ILE A 135 -5.41 -9.10 7.39
C ILE A 135 -5.05 -9.68 8.76
N LEU A 136 -4.38 -8.90 9.60
CA LEU A 136 -3.90 -9.35 10.91
C LEU A 136 -4.95 -9.09 12.00
N THR A 137 -5.48 -10.15 12.60
CA THR A 137 -6.50 -10.05 13.68
C THR A 137 -5.93 -10.25 15.08
N LYS A 138 -4.92 -11.08 15.23
CA LYS A 138 -4.20 -11.33 16.47
C LYS A 138 -2.73 -11.54 16.18
N ARG A 139 -1.88 -11.19 17.14
CA ARG A 139 -0.46 -11.51 17.06
C ARG A 139 -0.31 -13.03 17.27
N PRO A 140 0.39 -13.76 16.40
CA PRO A 140 0.69 -15.16 16.66
C PRO A 140 1.54 -15.28 17.92
N GLU A 141 1.13 -16.18 18.82
CA GLU A 141 1.90 -16.49 20.02
C GLU A 141 3.28 -17.03 19.65
N THR A 142 4.31 -16.48 20.29
CA THR A 142 5.67 -16.98 20.15
C THR A 142 5.82 -18.35 20.82
N GLU A 143 6.76 -19.17 20.37
CA GLU A 143 7.03 -20.48 20.98
C GLU A 143 7.45 -20.37 22.46
N SER A 144 7.97 -19.21 22.89
CA SER A 144 8.23 -18.89 24.29
C SER A 144 6.96 -18.70 25.11
N GLU A 145 5.95 -17.98 24.58
CA GLU A 145 4.68 -17.74 25.27
C GLU A 145 3.83 -19.03 25.37
N LYS A 146 3.94 -19.93 24.38
CA LYS A 146 3.27 -21.24 24.41
C LYS A 146 3.81 -22.17 25.52
N LYS A 147 5.07 -22.00 25.93
CA LYS A 147 5.71 -22.82 26.97
C LYS A 147 5.33 -22.36 28.39
N GLU A 148 5.13 -21.07 28.61
CA GLU A 148 4.70 -20.52 29.90
C GLU A 148 3.22 -20.83 30.21
N GLY A 149 2.35 -20.87 29.19
CA GLY A 149 0.92 -21.20 29.38
C GLY A 149 0.61 -22.67 29.73
N GLN A 150 1.58 -23.59 29.62
CA GLN A 150 1.40 -25.02 29.91
C GLN A 150 1.92 -25.46 31.29
N SER A 151 2.68 -24.63 32.00
CA SER A 151 3.26 -24.99 33.31
C SER A 151 2.32 -24.80 34.50
N ASP A 152 1.18 -24.13 34.32
CA ASP A 152 0.26 -23.77 35.41
C ASP A 152 -1.00 -24.65 35.50
N ALA A 153 -1.07 -25.77 34.78
CA ALA A 153 -2.14 -26.75 35.02
C ALA A 153 -1.91 -27.44 36.39
N PRO A 154 -2.76 -27.25 37.41
CA PRO A 154 -2.62 -27.98 38.66
C PRO A 154 -2.89 -29.45 38.37
N LYS A 155 -1.92 -30.33 38.68
CA LYS A 155 -2.17 -31.77 38.77
C LYS A 155 -3.18 -31.99 39.89
N ALA A 156 -4.45 -32.16 39.53
CA ALA A 156 -5.47 -32.61 40.45
C ALA A 156 -5.09 -34.02 40.94
N SER A 157 -4.82 -34.12 42.23
CA SER A 157 -4.65 -35.34 43.03
C SER A 157 -5.99 -35.95 43.40
#